data_AF-A0A7X8VSU4-F1
#
_entry.id   AF-A0A7X8VSU4-F1
#
_cell.length_a   1.000
_cell.length_b   1.000
_cell.length_c   1.000
_cell.angle_alpha   90.00
_cell.angle_beta   90.00
_cell.angle_gamma   90.00
#
_symmetry.space_group_name_H-M   'P 1'
#
loop_
_entity.id
_entity.type
_entity.pdbx_description
1 polymer ?
#
loop_
_entity_poly.entity_id
_entity_poly.type
_entity_poly.pdbx_seq_one_letter_code
_entity_poly.pdbx_strand_id
1 'polypeptide(L)'
;MKQSVFRSKEAFIEAFSSRMIATYQKEVSLSSVRERFNILGTLVREHIAFDWIKTNELLEQNDGRIVHYFSIEFLLGRLITNNLMNLGLWDVVNEAFNELGIDLNEVEIYESDPGLGNGGLGRLAACFLDSLASLGLPGFGQCLRYQYGLFRQKIKNGYQEERPDNWLSDGYVFEIRREEEAEDVMFFGHVEYNGKMEYHPREFIRAVPYDIPIVGDHNRIVNYLRLWNAEPSRKYPKHISPYEYHEELRNISGFLYPDDTTDDGKRLRLMQQYFLSSAGVKSICRKHKEKYGSLKDLDKHVVFHINDTHPTLVIPELMRILLDEEGMEWDDAWKIVQNAIAYTNHTILAEALEQWPVRILEPLLPRIYQLIEEINRRFVAYLEQGFARNNPGLARKLAIIDGTQIRMAHLCIVASFSVNGVARLHTEILKTIEMKEFNELYPGKFTNVTNGITHRRWLIQSNPELAGLLDCHIGPKWRRNPAELAQLESHKDDLALQKAFLIVKRKKKAALARRIFAEQGLELDPDSLFD
;
A
#
# COMPACT_ATOMS: atom_id res chain seq x y z
N MET A 1 28.81 6.15 17.77
CA MET A 1 28.38 4.87 17.20
C MET A 1 28.17 3.88 18.33
N LYS A 2 26.93 3.62 18.76
CA LYS A 2 26.67 2.44 19.60
C LYS A 2 26.94 1.21 18.72
N GLN A 3 27.70 0.25 19.24
CA GLN A 3 27.93 -1.04 18.58
C GLN A 3 26.57 -1.73 18.39
N SER A 4 26.27 -2.16 17.16
CA SER A 4 25.02 -2.87 16.85
C SER A 4 24.87 -4.09 17.77
N VAL A 5 23.67 -4.29 18.35
CA VAL A 5 23.36 -5.49 19.14
C VAL A 5 23.45 -6.76 18.30
N PHE A 6 23.39 -6.65 16.97
CA PHE A 6 23.50 -7.77 16.03
C PHE A 6 24.91 -7.98 15.47
N ARG A 7 25.95 -7.38 16.06
CA ARG A 7 27.35 -7.52 15.58
C ARG A 7 27.93 -8.93 15.75
N SER A 8 27.39 -9.68 16.71
CA SER A 8 27.76 -11.07 16.99
C SER A 8 26.61 -11.73 17.73
N LYS A 9 26.62 -13.06 17.71
CA LYS A 9 25.68 -13.91 18.44
C LYS A 9 25.65 -13.57 19.94
N GLU A 10 26.81 -13.41 20.57
CA GLU A 10 26.94 -13.14 22.01
C GLU A 10 26.35 -11.78 22.38
N ALA A 11 26.62 -10.75 21.58
CA ALA A 11 26.07 -9.42 21.79
C ALA A 11 24.53 -9.41 21.66
N PHE A 12 24.00 -10.21 20.72
CA PHE A 12 22.56 -10.35 20.55
C PHE A 12 21.93 -11.10 21.73
N ILE A 13 22.52 -12.21 22.18
CA ILE A 13 22.03 -12.97 23.35
C ILE A 13 21.97 -12.08 24.59
N GLU A 14 23.03 -11.30 24.85
CA GLU A 14 23.09 -10.38 25.98
C GLU A 14 21.97 -9.33 25.90
N ALA A 15 21.81 -8.69 24.74
CA ALA A 15 20.80 -7.66 24.53
C ALA A 15 19.37 -8.22 24.61
N PHE A 16 19.13 -9.38 23.99
CA PHE A 16 17.84 -10.06 23.98
C PHE A 16 17.43 -10.49 25.40
N SER A 17 18.35 -11.10 26.15
CA SER A 17 18.10 -11.53 27.54
C SER A 17 17.88 -10.35 28.46
N SER A 18 18.71 -9.31 28.35
CA SER A 18 18.58 -8.09 29.14
C SER A 18 17.25 -7.38 28.85
N ARG A 19 16.82 -7.35 27.59
CA ARG A 19 15.54 -6.75 27.21
C ARG A 19 14.36 -7.60 27.68
N MET A 20 14.46 -8.92 27.63
CA MET A 20 13.44 -9.83 28.18
C MET A 20 13.18 -9.55 29.67
N ILE A 21 14.25 -9.39 30.45
CA ILE A 21 14.17 -9.03 31.87
C ILE A 21 13.58 -7.61 32.04
N ALA A 22 14.08 -6.63 31.29
CA ALA A 22 13.64 -5.24 31.43
C ALA A 22 12.16 -5.04 31.08
N THR A 23 11.66 -5.73 30.05
CA THR A 23 10.29 -5.57 29.54
C THR A 23 9.29 -6.48 30.26
N TYR A 24 9.64 -7.75 30.50
CA TYR A 24 8.71 -8.77 31.01
C TYR A 24 9.07 -9.31 32.39
N GLN A 25 10.19 -8.88 32.99
CA GLN A 25 10.67 -9.37 34.29
C GLN A 25 10.81 -10.89 34.33
N LYS A 26 11.24 -11.48 33.21
CA LYS A 26 11.43 -12.92 33.03
C LYS A 26 12.80 -13.22 32.44
N GLU A 27 13.35 -14.37 32.82
CA GLU A 27 14.45 -14.99 32.08
C GLU A 27 13.94 -15.55 30.74
N VAL A 28 14.85 -15.68 29.76
CA VAL A 28 14.52 -16.19 28.41
C VAL A 28 13.90 -17.58 28.48
N SER A 29 14.40 -18.45 29.36
CA SER A 29 13.90 -19.81 29.59
C SER A 29 12.42 -19.87 30.01
N LEU A 30 11.91 -18.81 30.64
CA LEU A 30 10.53 -18.71 31.13
C LEU A 30 9.62 -17.86 30.22
N SER A 31 10.16 -17.35 29.11
CA SER A 31 9.43 -16.49 28.17
C SER A 31 8.53 -17.30 27.23
N SER A 32 7.37 -16.73 26.90
CA SER A 32 6.48 -17.23 25.86
C SER A 32 6.94 -16.82 24.45
N VAL A 33 6.45 -17.49 23.42
CA VAL A 33 6.74 -17.14 22.01
C VAL A 33 6.36 -15.69 21.70
N ARG A 34 5.22 -15.22 22.22
CA ARG A 34 4.78 -13.81 22.11
C ARG A 34 5.85 -12.85 22.62
N GLU A 35 6.32 -13.08 23.85
CA GLU A 35 7.31 -12.21 24.49
C GLU A 35 8.62 -12.24 23.69
N ARG A 36 9.05 -13.41 23.22
CA ARG A 36 10.24 -13.56 22.35
C ARG A 36 10.10 -12.77 21.05
N PHE A 37 8.95 -12.86 20.39
CA PHE A 37 8.66 -12.11 19.16
C PHE A 37 8.70 -10.60 19.42
N ASN A 38 8.02 -10.13 20.47
CA ASN A 38 7.96 -8.71 20.80
C ASN A 38 9.35 -8.14 21.11
N ILE A 39 10.20 -8.88 21.83
CA ILE A 39 11.59 -8.47 22.06
C ILE A 39 12.38 -8.45 20.76
N LEU A 40 12.32 -9.51 19.95
CA LEU A 40 13.05 -9.59 18.69
C LEU A 40 12.64 -8.45 17.74
N GLY A 41 11.34 -8.26 17.52
CA GLY A 41 10.79 -7.19 16.69
C GLY A 41 11.20 -5.80 17.18
N THR A 42 11.23 -5.59 18.49
CA THR A 42 11.71 -4.32 19.08
C THR A 42 13.18 -4.07 18.77
N LEU A 43 14.05 -5.07 18.97
CA LEU A 43 15.48 -4.94 18.67
C LEU A 43 15.73 -4.69 17.18
N VAL A 44 15.00 -5.39 16.31
CA VAL A 44 15.06 -5.18 14.85
C VAL A 44 14.60 -3.77 14.48
N ARG A 45 13.49 -3.28 15.03
CA ARG A 45 13.01 -1.91 14.79
C ARG A 45 14.01 -0.86 15.28
N GLU A 46 14.64 -1.06 16.43
CA GLU A 46 15.70 -0.17 16.94
C GLU A 46 16.91 -0.13 16.01
N HIS A 47 17.27 -1.26 15.41
CA HIS A 47 18.33 -1.32 14.41
C HIS A 47 17.97 -0.54 13.13
N ILE A 48 16.74 -0.71 12.64
CA ILE A 48 16.20 0.00 11.47
C ILE A 48 16.20 1.53 11.68
N ALA A 49 15.91 2.00 12.90
CA ALA A 49 15.73 3.42 13.19
C ALA A 49 16.92 4.30 12.75
N PHE A 50 18.15 3.80 12.88
CA PHE A 50 19.35 4.56 12.47
C PHE A 50 19.45 4.74 10.96
N ASP A 51 19.14 3.69 10.20
CA ASP A 51 19.16 3.73 8.74
C ASP A 51 17.94 4.51 8.20
N TRP A 52 16.81 4.49 8.91
CA TRP A 52 15.65 5.32 8.59
C TRP A 52 15.94 6.82 8.75
N ILE A 53 16.59 7.25 9.84
CA ILE A 53 16.99 8.66 10.02
C ILE A 53 17.90 9.10 8.87
N LYS A 54 18.91 8.28 8.53
CA LYS A 54 19.81 8.57 7.39
C LYS A 54 19.08 8.63 6.07
N THR A 55 18.09 7.76 5.85
CA THR A 55 17.28 7.80 4.64
C THR A 55 16.50 9.12 4.56
N ASN A 56 15.95 9.60 5.69
CA ASN A 56 15.29 10.90 5.74
C ASN A 56 16.25 12.06 5.42
N GLU A 57 17.47 12.05 5.95
CA GLU A 57 18.51 13.04 5.62
C GLU A 57 18.85 13.03 4.11
N LEU A 58 18.92 11.85 3.49
CA LEU A 58 19.11 11.74 2.04
C LEU A 58 17.93 12.29 1.25
N LEU A 59 16.70 12.11 1.73
CA LEU A 59 15.48 12.64 1.10
C LEU A 59 15.38 14.16 1.20
N GLU A 60 15.88 14.75 2.29
CA GLU A 60 15.99 16.21 2.42
C GLU A 60 16.93 16.79 1.35
N GLN A 61 18.01 16.08 1.03
CA GLN A 61 18.98 16.47 -0.01
C GLN A 61 18.56 16.05 -1.43
N ASN A 62 17.48 15.27 -1.57
CA ASN A 62 17.00 14.82 -2.86
C ASN A 62 16.18 15.92 -3.58
N ASP A 63 16.60 16.26 -4.79
CA ASP A 63 15.89 17.17 -5.69
C ASP A 63 14.95 16.44 -6.68
N GLY A 64 15.07 15.11 -6.78
CA GLY A 64 14.25 14.28 -7.65
C GLY A 64 12.80 14.10 -7.16
N ARG A 65 11.93 13.59 -8.04
CA ARG A 65 10.54 13.30 -7.69
C ARG A 65 10.42 12.15 -6.69
N ILE A 66 9.55 12.32 -5.71
CA ILE A 66 9.14 11.31 -4.75
C ILE A 66 7.79 10.73 -5.19
N VAL A 67 7.67 9.40 -5.21
CA VAL A 67 6.41 8.72 -5.53
C VAL A 67 5.62 8.43 -4.26
N HIS A 68 4.38 8.88 -4.20
CA HIS A 68 3.42 8.45 -3.18
C HIS A 68 2.40 7.50 -3.82
N TYR A 69 2.48 6.22 -3.46
CA TYR A 69 1.65 5.16 -3.98
C TYR A 69 0.39 4.99 -3.13
N PHE A 70 -0.74 5.51 -3.62
CA PHE A 70 -2.02 5.40 -2.95
C PHE A 70 -2.72 4.11 -3.33
N SER A 71 -2.97 3.25 -2.35
CA SER A 71 -3.77 2.05 -2.55
C SER A 71 -4.63 1.76 -1.33
N ILE A 72 -5.80 1.21 -1.58
CA ILE A 72 -6.70 0.74 -0.52
C ILE A 72 -6.22 -0.59 0.09
N GLU A 73 -5.22 -1.26 -0.51
CA GLU A 73 -4.65 -2.49 0.03
C GLU A 73 -3.13 -2.61 -0.10
N PHE A 74 -2.50 -3.20 0.92
CA PHE A 74 -1.10 -3.62 0.96
C PHE A 74 -0.98 -4.98 1.65
N LEU A 75 -0.76 -6.04 0.88
CA LEU A 75 -0.59 -7.39 1.43
C LEU A 75 0.89 -7.63 1.74
N LEU A 76 1.40 -7.02 2.81
CA LEU A 76 2.82 -7.07 3.20
C LEU A 76 3.30 -8.50 3.51
N GLY A 77 2.44 -9.26 4.17
CA GLY A 77 2.80 -10.49 4.88
C GLY A 77 3.66 -10.19 6.11
N ARG A 78 4.19 -11.23 6.75
CA ARG A 78 5.11 -11.10 7.89
C ARG A 78 6.33 -10.26 7.55
N LEU A 79 6.64 -9.28 8.40
CA LEU A 79 7.78 -8.39 8.24
C LEU A 79 9.01 -8.89 8.96
N ILE A 80 8.90 -9.71 10.01
CA ILE A 80 10.07 -10.13 10.78
C ILE A 80 11.08 -10.89 9.92
N THR A 81 10.63 -11.92 9.20
CA THR A 81 11.47 -12.70 8.29
C THR A 81 12.10 -11.81 7.22
N ASN A 82 11.29 -10.90 6.65
CA ASN A 82 11.75 -10.00 5.60
C ASN A 82 12.81 -9.01 6.10
N ASN A 83 12.59 -8.43 7.27
CA ASN A 83 13.52 -7.47 7.86
C ASN A 83 14.81 -8.15 8.30
N LEU A 84 14.75 -9.32 8.93
CA LEU A 84 15.95 -10.10 9.28
C LEU A 84 16.78 -10.43 8.04
N MET A 85 16.13 -10.82 6.94
CA MET A 85 16.80 -11.17 5.69
C MET A 85 17.38 -9.95 4.99
N ASN A 86 16.60 -8.87 4.78
CA ASN A 86 17.05 -7.68 4.07
C ASN A 86 18.14 -6.90 4.84
N LEU A 87 18.16 -7.00 6.17
CA LEU A 87 19.21 -6.41 7.03
C LEU A 87 20.45 -7.31 7.16
N GLY A 88 20.41 -8.55 6.67
CA GLY A 88 21.49 -9.53 6.85
C GLY A 88 21.67 -10.00 8.30
N LEU A 89 20.59 -10.02 9.08
CA LEU A 89 20.59 -10.38 10.51
C LEU A 89 20.14 -11.81 10.78
N TRP A 90 19.55 -12.48 9.77
CA TRP A 90 18.91 -13.79 9.95
C TRP A 90 19.86 -14.84 10.54
N ASP A 91 21.07 -14.97 10.00
CA ASP A 91 22.04 -15.97 10.46
C ASP A 91 22.45 -15.75 11.92
N VAL A 92 22.75 -14.50 12.29
CA VAL A 92 23.14 -14.14 13.67
C VAL A 92 22.02 -14.45 14.67
N VAL A 93 20.77 -14.13 14.32
CA VAL A 93 19.61 -14.39 15.18
C VAL A 93 19.34 -15.89 15.27
N ASN A 94 19.40 -16.61 14.16
CA ASN A 94 19.17 -18.05 14.11
C ASN A 94 20.23 -18.81 14.93
N GLU A 95 21.52 -18.47 14.79
CA GLU A 95 22.59 -19.07 15.60
C GLU A 95 22.40 -18.79 17.10
N ALA A 96 22.04 -17.56 17.46
CA ALA A 96 21.80 -17.19 18.84
C ALA A 96 20.58 -17.91 19.46
N PHE A 97 19.49 -18.00 18.71
CA PHE A 97 18.29 -18.68 19.18
C PHE A 97 18.53 -20.18 19.33
N ASN A 98 19.30 -20.81 18.42
CA ASN A 98 19.72 -22.20 18.57
C ASN A 98 20.52 -22.45 19.86
N GLU A 99 21.42 -21.53 20.23
CA GLU A 99 22.17 -21.63 21.50
C GLU A 99 21.26 -21.48 22.73
N LEU A 100 20.22 -20.67 22.62
CA LEU A 100 19.20 -20.50 23.67
C LEU A 100 18.13 -21.60 23.67
N GLY A 101 18.19 -22.57 22.74
CA GLY A 101 17.18 -23.62 22.59
C GLY A 101 15.83 -23.11 22.06
N ILE A 102 15.82 -22.04 21.27
CA ILE A 102 14.64 -21.43 20.66
C ILE A 102 14.65 -21.69 19.15
N ASP A 103 13.52 -22.15 18.60
CA ASP A 103 13.34 -22.21 17.14
C ASP A 103 12.89 -20.83 16.62
N LEU A 104 13.72 -20.21 15.77
CA LEU A 104 13.38 -18.93 15.15
C LEU A 104 12.07 -19.03 14.34
N ASN A 105 11.79 -20.16 13.68
CA ASN A 105 10.56 -20.31 12.90
C ASN A 105 9.31 -20.22 13.79
N GLU A 106 9.36 -20.75 15.01
CA GLU A 106 8.25 -20.63 15.97
C GLU A 106 7.99 -19.16 16.32
N VAL A 107 9.06 -18.39 16.55
CA VAL A 107 8.99 -16.95 16.85
C VAL A 107 8.49 -16.15 15.66
N GLU A 108 8.94 -16.45 14.43
CA GLU A 108 8.47 -15.80 13.21
C GLU A 108 7.00 -16.13 12.91
N ILE A 109 6.55 -17.36 13.20
CA ILE A 109 5.15 -17.79 13.00
C ILE A 109 4.17 -17.08 13.92
N TYR A 110 4.64 -16.58 15.07
CA TYR A 110 3.82 -15.78 15.97
C TYR A 110 3.32 -14.48 15.31
N GLU A 111 4.08 -13.90 14.38
CA GLU A 111 3.62 -12.71 13.65
C GLU A 111 2.35 -13.02 12.85
N SER A 112 1.29 -12.29 13.16
CA SER A 112 0.08 -12.28 12.34
C SER A 112 0.33 -11.41 11.10
N ASP A 113 -0.04 -11.92 9.93
CA ASP A 113 -0.03 -11.13 8.70
C ASP A 113 -0.90 -9.88 8.89
N PRO A 114 -0.42 -8.68 8.54
CA PRO A 114 -1.24 -7.47 8.65
C PRO A 114 -2.50 -7.60 7.79
N GLY A 115 -3.67 -7.37 8.39
CA GLY A 115 -4.97 -7.33 7.72
C GLY A 115 -5.12 -6.08 6.84
N LEU A 116 -4.18 -5.84 5.93
CA LEU A 116 -4.07 -4.63 5.13
C LEU A 116 -4.34 -4.85 3.65
N GLY A 117 -4.59 -6.08 3.22
CA GLY A 117 -4.89 -6.35 1.82
C GLY A 117 -5.63 -7.66 1.58
N ASN A 118 -6.10 -7.83 0.35
CA ASN A 118 -6.86 -9.00 -0.07
C ASN A 118 -6.09 -9.82 -1.12
N GLY A 119 -5.82 -9.22 -2.29
CA GLY A 119 -5.43 -9.97 -3.46
C GLY A 119 -4.16 -9.47 -4.16
N GLY A 120 -4.14 -9.67 -5.49
CA GLY A 120 -3.01 -9.35 -6.34
C GLY A 120 -2.66 -7.85 -6.35
N LEU A 121 -3.64 -6.96 -6.20
CA LEU A 121 -3.43 -5.50 -6.17
C LEU A 121 -2.56 -5.11 -4.97
N GLY A 122 -2.90 -5.58 -3.78
CA GLY A 122 -2.20 -5.28 -2.54
C GLY A 122 -0.89 -6.02 -2.44
N ARG A 123 -0.79 -7.23 -3.00
CA ARG A 123 0.48 -7.96 -3.06
C ARG A 123 1.47 -7.30 -4.02
N LEU A 124 0.99 -6.76 -5.15
CA LEU A 124 1.78 -5.95 -6.06
C LEU A 124 2.28 -4.67 -5.38
N ALA A 125 1.39 -3.93 -4.70
CA ALA A 125 1.74 -2.72 -3.97
C ALA A 125 2.85 -3.00 -2.93
N ALA A 126 2.74 -4.09 -2.19
CA ALA A 126 3.79 -4.54 -1.27
C ALA A 126 5.12 -4.90 -1.97
N CYS A 127 5.07 -5.58 -3.13
CA CYS A 127 6.26 -5.88 -3.94
C CYS A 127 6.91 -4.61 -4.50
N PHE A 128 6.13 -3.59 -4.86
CA PHE A 128 6.63 -2.29 -5.29
C PHE A 128 7.35 -1.56 -4.18
N LEU A 129 6.79 -1.48 -2.96
CA LEU A 129 7.47 -0.83 -1.85
C LEU A 129 8.81 -1.50 -1.51
N ASP A 130 8.84 -2.84 -1.46
CA ASP A 130 10.07 -3.60 -1.23
C ASP A 130 11.11 -3.34 -2.34
N SER A 131 10.67 -3.22 -3.60
CA SER A 131 11.56 -2.95 -4.73
C SER A 131 12.04 -1.50 -4.78
N LEU A 132 11.19 -0.53 -4.45
CA LEU A 132 11.58 0.87 -4.31
C LEU A 132 12.67 1.02 -3.24
N ALA A 133 12.45 0.42 -2.06
CA ALA A 133 13.44 0.44 -0.99
C ALA A 133 14.74 -0.28 -1.41
N SER A 134 14.66 -1.47 -2.01
CA SER A 134 15.83 -2.26 -2.42
C SER A 134 16.64 -1.62 -3.57
N LEU A 135 15.99 -0.82 -4.42
CA LEU A 135 16.64 -0.06 -5.48
C LEU A 135 17.13 1.33 -5.04
N GLY A 136 16.82 1.73 -3.80
CA GLY A 136 17.16 3.07 -3.29
C GLY A 136 16.33 4.19 -3.91
N LEU A 137 15.13 3.88 -4.40
CA LEU A 137 14.22 4.84 -5.02
C LEU A 137 13.28 5.45 -3.97
N PRO A 138 13.10 6.78 -3.95
CA PRO A 138 12.24 7.44 -2.97
C PRO A 138 10.76 7.21 -3.30
N GLY A 139 10.12 6.29 -2.58
CA GLY A 139 8.70 6.06 -2.73
C GLY A 139 8.02 5.47 -1.50
N PHE A 140 6.81 5.96 -1.23
CA PHE A 140 6.08 5.69 0.01
C PHE A 140 4.66 5.22 -0.27
N GLY A 141 4.19 4.25 0.50
CA GLY A 141 2.80 3.80 0.41
C GLY A 141 1.86 4.66 1.25
N GLN A 142 0.61 4.79 0.82
CA GLN A 142 -0.50 5.41 1.56
C GLN A 142 -1.68 4.44 1.59
N CYS A 143 -2.14 4.06 2.79
CA CYS A 143 -3.26 3.12 2.99
C CYS A 143 -4.04 3.45 4.27
N LEU A 144 -5.20 2.82 4.47
CA LEU A 144 -5.89 2.83 5.76
C LEU A 144 -5.31 1.77 6.70
N ARG A 145 -5.39 2.05 8.01
CA ARG A 145 -5.01 1.13 9.08
C ARG A 145 -6.18 0.26 9.50
N TYR A 146 -6.56 -0.72 8.67
CA TYR A 146 -7.71 -1.59 8.96
C TYR A 146 -7.53 -2.38 10.25
N GLN A 147 -8.54 -2.34 11.12
CA GLN A 147 -8.52 -3.05 12.38
C GLN A 147 -8.78 -4.56 12.22
N TYR A 148 -9.61 -4.93 11.24
CA TYR A 148 -10.12 -6.29 11.09
C TYR A 148 -9.82 -6.91 9.71
N GLY A 149 -9.06 -6.21 8.87
CA GLY A 149 -8.76 -6.61 7.50
C GLY A 149 -10.00 -6.87 6.66
N LEU A 150 -9.93 -7.87 5.78
CA LEU A 150 -11.09 -8.35 5.04
C LEU A 150 -11.89 -9.33 5.92
N PHE A 151 -11.35 -10.53 6.13
CA PHE A 151 -11.79 -11.49 7.14
C PHE A 151 -10.74 -12.61 7.26
N ARG A 152 -10.74 -13.28 8.41
CA ARG A 152 -10.08 -14.57 8.61
C ARG A 152 -11.03 -15.69 8.20
N GLN A 153 -10.69 -16.38 7.12
CA GLN A 153 -11.47 -17.50 6.61
C GLN A 153 -11.37 -18.71 7.54
N LYS A 154 -12.50 -19.36 7.80
CA LYS A 154 -12.58 -20.70 8.37
C LYS A 154 -13.52 -21.55 7.53
N ILE A 155 -13.17 -22.81 7.30
CA ILE A 155 -14.05 -23.76 6.62
C ILE A 155 -14.77 -24.60 7.68
N LYS A 156 -16.11 -24.61 7.63
CA LYS A 156 -16.96 -25.41 8.52
C LYS A 156 -18.02 -26.13 7.68
N ASN A 157 -18.02 -27.46 7.74
CA ASN A 157 -18.94 -28.32 6.97
C ASN A 157 -18.97 -28.03 5.45
N GLY A 158 -17.82 -27.66 4.87
CA GLY A 158 -17.71 -27.34 3.44
C GLY A 158 -18.07 -25.90 3.06
N TYR A 159 -18.46 -25.05 4.02
CA TYR A 159 -18.82 -23.65 3.79
C TYR A 159 -17.82 -22.69 4.42
N GLN A 160 -17.69 -21.52 3.81
CA GLN A 160 -16.93 -20.39 4.34
C GLN A 160 -17.65 -19.79 5.55
N GLU A 161 -16.91 -19.61 6.63
CA GLU A 161 -17.28 -18.82 7.80
C GLU A 161 -16.26 -17.68 7.91
N GLU A 162 -16.75 -16.44 7.96
CA GLU A 162 -15.94 -15.23 8.03
C GLU A 162 -15.82 -14.76 9.48
N ARG A 163 -14.58 -14.47 9.91
CA ARG A 163 -14.30 -13.96 11.25
C ARG A 163 -13.43 -12.70 11.15
N PRO A 164 -13.51 -11.75 12.10
CA PRO A 164 -12.61 -10.60 12.11
C PRO A 164 -11.14 -11.01 12.19
N ASP A 165 -10.27 -10.36 11.41
CA ASP A 165 -8.82 -10.57 11.47
C ASP A 165 -8.17 -9.62 12.49
N ASN A 166 -8.02 -10.08 13.73
CA ASN A 166 -7.56 -9.27 14.88
C ASN A 166 -6.03 -9.13 14.98
N TRP A 167 -5.36 -8.80 13.87
CA TRP A 167 -3.89 -8.70 13.78
C TRP A 167 -3.28 -7.64 14.71
N LEU A 168 -4.07 -6.63 15.12
CA LEU A 168 -3.65 -5.56 16.03
C LEU A 168 -3.86 -5.85 17.53
N SER A 169 -4.32 -7.05 17.89
CA SER A 169 -4.70 -7.35 19.29
C SER A 169 -3.56 -7.27 20.30
N ASP A 170 -2.31 -7.50 19.88
CA ASP A 170 -1.10 -7.31 20.71
C ASP A 170 -0.33 -6.01 20.33
N GLY A 171 -0.99 -5.10 19.61
CA GLY A 171 -0.32 -4.02 18.88
C GLY A 171 0.45 -4.54 17.67
N TYR A 172 1.15 -3.66 16.95
CA TYR A 172 2.01 -4.04 15.84
C TYR A 172 3.43 -3.53 16.04
N VAL A 173 4.38 -4.43 16.31
CA VAL A 173 5.74 -4.05 16.77
C VAL A 173 6.50 -3.16 15.78
N PHE A 174 6.20 -3.23 14.49
CA PHE A 174 6.90 -2.49 13.44
C PHE A 174 6.34 -1.09 13.16
N GLU A 175 5.12 -0.76 13.60
CA GLU A 175 4.56 0.58 13.33
C GLU A 175 5.06 1.64 14.32
N ILE A 176 5.07 2.88 13.85
CA ILE A 176 5.34 4.08 14.65
C ILE A 176 4.18 5.06 14.47
N ARG A 177 3.46 5.33 15.54
CA ARG A 177 2.43 6.38 15.57
C ARG A 177 3.08 7.76 15.48
N ARG A 178 2.57 8.62 14.60
CA ARG A 178 3.06 9.98 14.34
C ARG A 178 1.99 11.02 14.72
N GLU A 179 1.77 11.18 16.02
CA GLU A 179 0.69 12.02 16.58
C GLU A 179 0.74 13.47 16.09
N GLU A 180 1.96 14.02 15.96
CA GLU A 180 2.25 15.40 15.56
C GLU A 180 1.99 15.64 14.07
N GLU A 181 1.88 14.58 13.27
CA GLU A 181 1.60 14.66 11.84
C GLU A 181 0.11 14.40 11.51
N ALA A 182 -0.76 14.35 12.52
CA ALA A 182 -2.17 14.09 12.32
C ALA A 182 -2.91 15.26 11.63
N GLU A 183 -3.84 14.93 10.74
CA GLU A 183 -4.59 15.89 9.92
C GLU A 183 -6.09 15.77 10.21
N ASP A 184 -6.84 16.87 10.19
CA ASP A 184 -8.31 16.83 10.25
C ASP A 184 -8.89 16.69 8.83
N VAL A 185 -9.68 15.65 8.60
CA VAL A 185 -10.44 15.40 7.37
C VAL A 185 -11.88 15.91 7.53
N MET A 186 -12.40 16.59 6.51
CA MET A 186 -13.65 17.35 6.58
C MET A 186 -14.78 16.65 5.82
N PHE A 187 -15.93 16.42 6.46
CA PHE A 187 -17.10 15.77 5.87
C PHE A 187 -18.39 16.58 6.05
N PHE A 188 -19.34 16.35 5.13
CA PHE A 188 -20.67 16.95 5.08
C PHE A 188 -20.65 18.48 5.10
N GLY A 189 -21.80 19.08 5.39
CA GLY A 189 -21.93 20.54 5.47
C GLY A 189 -22.30 21.14 4.12
N HIS A 190 -21.83 22.35 3.84
CA HIS A 190 -22.22 23.09 2.64
C HIS A 190 -21.12 24.07 2.21
N VAL A 191 -21.25 24.60 0.99
CA VAL A 191 -20.33 25.61 0.43
C VAL A 191 -21.10 26.91 0.22
N GLU A 192 -20.53 28.02 0.67
CA GLU A 192 -21.04 29.38 0.44
C GLU A 192 -20.08 30.17 -0.44
N TYR A 193 -20.60 31.17 -1.16
CA TYR A 193 -19.78 32.09 -1.95
C TYR A 193 -19.77 33.47 -1.30
N ASN A 194 -18.66 33.82 -0.65
CA ASN A 194 -18.44 35.10 0.01
C ASN A 194 -17.27 35.86 -0.64
N GLY A 195 -17.32 35.99 -1.97
CA GLY A 195 -16.21 36.51 -2.80
C GLY A 195 -15.14 35.47 -3.11
N LYS A 196 -15.11 34.35 -2.36
CA LYS A 196 -14.45 33.09 -2.68
C LYS A 196 -15.35 31.94 -2.23
N MET A 197 -15.07 30.73 -2.73
CA MET A 197 -15.76 29.52 -2.27
C MET A 197 -15.28 29.17 -0.86
N GLU A 198 -16.21 29.10 0.09
CA GLU A 198 -15.93 28.77 1.50
C GLU A 198 -16.66 27.48 1.88
N TYR A 199 -15.90 26.45 2.25
CA TYR A 199 -16.46 25.18 2.70
C TYR A 199 -16.69 25.20 4.22
N HIS A 200 -17.93 24.98 4.62
CA HIS A 200 -18.34 24.88 6.02
C HIS A 200 -18.66 23.42 6.36
N PRO A 201 -17.65 22.62 6.75
CA PRO A 201 -17.87 21.22 7.07
C PRO A 201 -18.69 21.06 8.35
N ARG A 202 -19.51 20.01 8.38
CA ARG A 202 -20.31 19.66 9.56
C ARG A 202 -19.54 18.79 10.53
N GLU A 203 -18.61 17.98 10.02
CA GLU A 203 -17.86 16.98 10.75
C GLU A 203 -16.37 17.05 10.42
N PHE A 204 -15.54 16.80 11.44
CA PHE A 204 -14.10 16.64 11.32
C PHE A 204 -13.73 15.25 11.83
N ILE A 205 -12.86 14.54 11.13
CA ILE A 205 -12.31 13.26 11.57
C ILE A 205 -10.80 13.38 11.59
N ARG A 206 -10.17 13.01 12.70
CA ARG A 206 -8.71 13.10 12.82
C ARG A 206 -8.07 11.88 12.18
N ALA A 207 -7.22 12.11 11.19
CA ALA A 207 -6.38 11.09 10.57
C ALA A 207 -5.02 11.04 11.24
N VAL A 208 -4.78 9.98 12.02
CA VAL A 208 -3.50 9.77 12.72
C VAL A 208 -2.64 8.79 11.91
N PRO A 209 -1.42 9.20 11.48
CA PRO A 209 -0.55 8.33 10.72
C PRO A 209 0.20 7.33 11.61
N TYR A 210 0.33 6.12 11.08
CA TYR A 210 1.14 5.03 11.60
C TYR A 210 2.10 4.57 10.49
N ASP A 211 3.39 4.80 10.66
CA ASP A 211 4.39 4.47 9.66
C ASP A 211 4.99 3.09 9.92
N ILE A 212 5.00 2.24 8.91
CA ILE A 212 5.69 0.94 8.90
C ILE A 212 6.96 1.08 8.03
N PRO A 213 8.16 0.80 8.56
CA PRO A 213 9.38 0.85 7.77
C PRO A 213 9.41 -0.27 6.73
N ILE A 214 9.83 0.08 5.52
CA ILE A 214 10.08 -0.85 4.41
C ILE A 214 11.58 -0.88 4.15
N VAL A 215 12.21 -1.97 4.57
CA VAL A 215 13.66 -2.13 4.53
C VAL A 215 14.13 -2.62 3.17
N GLY A 216 15.05 -1.89 2.54
CA GLY A 216 15.69 -2.30 1.30
C GLY A 216 16.72 -3.41 1.51
N ASP A 217 16.85 -4.28 0.51
CA ASP A 217 17.76 -5.43 0.53
C ASP A 217 19.24 -4.99 0.56
N HIS A 218 19.91 -5.18 1.71
CA HIS A 218 21.34 -4.98 1.93
C HIS A 218 21.89 -3.60 1.47
N ASN A 219 21.05 -2.56 1.49
CA ASN A 219 21.42 -1.22 0.99
C ASN A 219 21.24 -0.10 2.02
N ARG A 220 20.73 -0.41 3.22
CA ARG A 220 20.49 0.53 4.33
C ARG A 220 19.47 1.64 4.02
N ILE A 221 18.69 1.49 2.96
CA ILE A 221 17.59 2.38 2.64
C ILE A 221 16.33 1.89 3.32
N VAL A 222 15.61 2.80 3.96
CA VAL A 222 14.34 2.53 4.63
C VAL A 222 13.29 3.50 4.11
N ASN A 223 12.43 2.99 3.22
CA ASN A 223 11.19 3.68 2.87
C ASN A 223 10.12 3.38 3.92
N TYR A 224 8.89 3.82 3.71
CA TYR A 224 7.79 3.50 4.62
C TYR A 224 6.44 3.36 3.91
N LEU A 225 5.55 2.59 4.54
CA LEU A 225 4.12 2.58 4.30
C LEU A 225 3.46 3.40 5.41
N ARG A 226 2.70 4.43 5.05
CA ARG A 226 1.90 5.21 5.98
C ARG A 226 0.47 4.68 6.02
N LEU A 227 0.02 4.32 7.21
CA LEU A 227 -1.34 3.85 7.47
C LEU A 227 -2.12 4.93 8.23
N TRP A 228 -3.31 5.27 7.75
CA TRP A 228 -4.18 6.27 8.36
C TRP A 228 -5.22 5.61 9.26
N ASN A 229 -5.21 5.98 10.53
CA ASN A 229 -6.21 5.56 11.52
C ASN A 229 -7.23 6.69 11.74
N ALA A 230 -8.52 6.35 11.73
CA ALA A 230 -9.58 7.30 12.01
C ALA A 230 -9.76 7.45 13.53
N GLU A 231 -9.54 8.65 14.04
CA GLU A 231 -9.67 8.99 15.45
C GLU A 231 -10.59 10.21 15.64
N PRO A 232 -11.17 10.38 16.85
CA PRO A 232 -12.01 11.54 17.14
C PRO A 232 -11.23 12.85 16.98
N SER A 233 -11.79 13.80 16.23
CA SER A 233 -11.26 15.16 16.18
C SER A 233 -11.51 15.89 17.50
N ARG A 234 -10.71 16.92 17.78
CA ARG A 234 -10.97 17.86 18.88
C ARG A 234 -12.26 18.68 18.65
N LYS A 235 -12.74 18.74 17.40
CA LYS A 235 -13.98 19.42 17.00
C LYS A 235 -15.11 18.40 16.86
N TYR A 236 -15.72 18.01 17.98
CA TYR A 236 -16.84 17.07 17.96
C TYR A 236 -18.06 17.65 17.21
N PRO A 237 -18.75 16.85 16.40
CA PRO A 237 -19.99 17.28 15.77
C PRO A 237 -21.09 17.51 16.80
N LYS A 238 -21.88 18.57 16.60
CA LYS A 238 -22.95 18.99 17.53
C LYS A 238 -24.27 18.25 17.34
N HIS A 239 -24.43 17.55 16.23
CA HIS A 239 -25.72 16.99 15.78
C HIS A 239 -25.84 15.47 16.00
N ILE A 240 -24.75 14.79 16.35
CA ILE A 240 -24.71 13.37 16.71
C ILE A 240 -24.11 13.19 18.10
N SER A 241 -24.44 12.09 18.76
CA SER A 241 -23.87 11.79 20.07
C SER A 241 -22.38 11.42 19.95
N PRO A 242 -21.55 11.67 20.99
CA PRO A 242 -20.17 11.17 20.99
C PRO A 242 -20.07 9.65 20.81
N TYR A 243 -21.04 8.88 21.29
CA TYR A 243 -21.04 7.42 21.14
C TYR A 243 -21.19 7.00 19.67
N GLU A 244 -22.18 7.56 18.99
CA GLU A 244 -22.48 7.31 17.58
C GLU A 244 -21.33 7.75 16.68
N TYR A 245 -20.76 8.94 16.94
CA TYR A 245 -19.57 9.41 16.23
C TYR A 245 -18.40 8.42 16.37
N HIS A 246 -18.11 7.93 17.58
CA HIS A 246 -17.05 6.94 17.78
C HIS A 246 -17.32 5.61 17.07
N GLU A 247 -18.59 5.23 16.89
CA GLU A 247 -18.97 4.04 16.13
C GLU A 247 -18.71 4.22 14.64
N GLU A 248 -19.12 5.35 14.05
CA GLU A 248 -18.83 5.66 12.64
C GLU A 248 -17.32 5.67 12.36
N LEU A 249 -16.51 6.24 13.27
CA LEU A 249 -15.06 6.26 13.15
C LEU A 249 -14.43 4.86 13.09
N ARG A 250 -14.89 3.96 13.95
CA ARG A 250 -14.41 2.57 13.97
C ARG A 250 -14.69 1.85 12.65
N ASN A 251 -15.77 2.21 11.96
CA ASN A 251 -16.12 1.59 10.69
C ASN A 251 -15.20 2.06 9.55
N ILE A 252 -14.75 3.33 9.55
CA ILE A 252 -13.87 3.88 8.51
C ILE A 252 -12.53 3.11 8.46
N SER A 253 -11.88 2.90 9.60
CA SER A 253 -10.66 2.09 9.68
C SER A 253 -10.94 0.65 10.15
N GLY A 254 -12.16 0.16 9.96
CA GLY A 254 -12.59 -1.17 10.41
C GLY A 254 -12.19 -2.26 9.43
N PHE A 255 -13.05 -2.50 8.45
CA PHE A 255 -12.89 -3.56 7.43
C PHE A 255 -12.44 -2.99 6.08
N LEU A 256 -11.64 -3.79 5.37
CA LEU A 256 -11.30 -3.59 3.97
C LEU A 256 -12.48 -4.04 3.09
N TYR A 257 -12.86 -3.23 2.09
CA TYR A 257 -14.01 -3.47 1.21
C TYR A 257 -15.31 -3.82 1.97
N PRO A 258 -15.83 -2.86 2.78
CA PRO A 258 -17.13 -3.08 3.42
C PRO A 258 -18.22 -3.30 2.36
N ASP A 259 -19.24 -4.07 2.72
CA ASP A 259 -20.41 -4.33 1.87
C ASP A 259 -21.05 -3.01 1.43
N ASP A 260 -21.14 -2.80 0.11
CA ASP A 260 -21.67 -1.61 -0.55
C ASP A 260 -22.97 -1.86 -1.33
N THR A 261 -23.66 -2.96 -1.01
CA THR A 261 -24.99 -3.25 -1.56
C THR A 261 -26.02 -2.19 -1.15
N THR A 262 -25.85 -1.58 0.04
CA THR A 262 -26.71 -0.52 0.60
C THR A 262 -26.15 0.89 0.36
N ASP A 263 -26.98 1.93 0.46
CA ASP A 263 -26.51 3.32 0.36
C ASP A 263 -25.61 3.73 1.55
N ASP A 264 -25.82 3.16 2.74
CA ASP A 264 -24.93 3.36 3.90
C ASP A 264 -23.56 2.70 3.69
N GLY A 265 -23.53 1.49 3.14
CA GLY A 265 -22.30 0.81 2.76
C GLY A 265 -21.51 1.58 1.70
N LYS A 266 -22.21 2.10 0.68
CA LYS A 266 -21.63 3.01 -0.32
C LYS A 266 -21.07 4.29 0.32
N ARG A 267 -21.81 4.93 1.23
CA ARG A 267 -21.34 6.10 1.98
C ARG A 267 -20.07 5.78 2.75
N LEU A 268 -20.01 4.65 3.47
CA LEU A 268 -18.83 4.23 4.22
C LEU A 268 -17.62 4.01 3.31
N ARG A 269 -17.80 3.28 2.20
CA ARG A 269 -16.72 3.05 1.21
C ARG A 269 -16.21 4.37 0.62
N LEU A 270 -17.09 5.31 0.29
CA LEU A 270 -16.69 6.64 -0.19
C LEU A 270 -15.98 7.47 0.91
N MET A 271 -16.43 7.37 2.16
CA MET A 271 -15.75 7.97 3.31
C MET A 271 -14.33 7.42 3.48
N GLN A 272 -14.14 6.10 3.37
CA GLN A 272 -12.81 5.47 3.40
C GLN A 272 -11.87 6.02 2.32
N GLN A 273 -12.36 6.09 1.08
CA GLN A 273 -11.58 6.58 -0.06
C GLN A 273 -11.19 8.06 0.09
N TYR A 274 -12.14 8.90 0.51
CA TYR A 274 -11.86 10.32 0.73
C TYR A 274 -10.97 10.53 1.95
N PHE A 275 -11.17 9.76 3.03
CA PHE A 275 -10.33 9.82 4.22
C PHE A 275 -8.87 9.52 3.90
N LEU A 276 -8.61 8.44 3.16
CA LEU A 276 -7.28 8.09 2.64
C LEU A 276 -6.71 9.22 1.76
N SER A 277 -7.50 9.69 0.80
CA SER A 277 -7.07 10.71 -0.17
C SER A 277 -6.73 12.03 0.53
N SER A 278 -7.62 12.53 1.40
CA SER A 278 -7.43 13.81 2.10
C SER A 278 -6.28 13.75 3.09
N ALA A 279 -6.20 12.71 3.93
CA ALA A 279 -5.09 12.59 4.88
C ALA A 279 -3.73 12.53 4.17
N GLY A 280 -3.61 11.72 3.12
CA GLY A 280 -2.39 11.60 2.33
C GLY A 280 -2.01 12.90 1.62
N VAL A 281 -2.95 13.52 0.89
CA VAL A 281 -2.69 14.76 0.14
C VAL A 281 -2.30 15.90 1.09
N LYS A 282 -3.05 16.12 2.19
CA LYS A 282 -2.71 17.15 3.19
C LYS A 282 -1.33 16.94 3.78
N SER A 283 -1.01 15.71 4.17
CA SER A 283 0.29 15.36 4.73
C SER A 283 1.44 15.63 3.75
N ILE A 284 1.25 15.29 2.47
CA ILE A 284 2.25 15.51 1.42
C ILE A 284 2.41 17.00 1.12
N CYS A 285 1.31 17.74 0.98
CA CYS A 285 1.32 19.19 0.77
C CYS A 285 2.00 19.92 1.92
N ARG A 286 1.70 19.56 3.18
CA ARG A 286 2.35 20.13 4.37
C ARG A 286 3.86 19.90 4.33
N LYS A 287 4.32 18.67 4.13
CA LYS A 287 5.76 18.34 4.03
C LYS A 287 6.45 19.08 2.88
N HIS A 288 5.77 19.20 1.74
CA HIS A 288 6.30 19.96 0.61
C HIS A 288 6.44 21.45 0.95
N LYS A 289 5.46 22.06 1.61
CA LYS A 289 5.54 23.45 2.07
C LYS A 289 6.61 23.66 3.13
N GLU A 290 6.78 22.73 4.06
CA GLU A 290 7.86 22.76 5.05
C GLU A 290 9.24 22.80 4.39
N LYS A 291 9.43 22.04 3.29
CA LYS A 291 10.70 21.97 2.55
C LYS A 291 10.91 23.15 1.58
N TYR A 292 9.90 23.50 0.78
CA TYR A 292 10.04 24.42 -0.37
C TYR A 292 9.31 25.76 -0.19
N GLY A 293 8.57 25.95 0.91
CA GLY A 293 7.87 27.19 1.25
C GLY A 293 6.58 27.47 0.47
N SER A 294 6.28 26.73 -0.60
CA SER A 294 5.05 26.89 -1.39
C SER A 294 4.68 25.60 -2.14
N LEU A 295 3.45 25.50 -2.65
CA LEU A 295 3.01 24.37 -3.50
C LEU A 295 3.18 24.61 -5.01
N LYS A 296 3.75 25.74 -5.44
CA LYS A 296 3.80 26.14 -6.87
C LYS A 296 4.58 25.16 -7.75
N ASP A 297 5.57 24.48 -7.17
CA ASP A 297 6.45 23.54 -7.85
C ASP A 297 6.21 22.09 -7.36
N LEU A 298 5.04 21.79 -6.79
CA LEU A 298 4.72 20.48 -6.23
C LEU A 298 4.92 19.36 -7.25
N ASP A 299 4.48 19.56 -8.50
CA ASP A 299 4.57 18.60 -9.59
C ASP A 299 6.02 18.31 -10.03
N LYS A 300 6.98 19.17 -9.70
CA LYS A 300 8.39 18.93 -9.98
C LYS A 300 9.04 17.96 -8.99
N HIS A 301 8.46 17.82 -7.80
CA HIS A 301 9.06 17.06 -6.69
C HIS A 301 8.19 15.88 -6.22
N VAL A 302 6.93 15.82 -6.63
CA VAL A 302 5.96 14.83 -6.13
C VAL A 302 5.19 14.20 -7.28
N VAL A 303 5.03 12.87 -7.20
CA VAL A 303 4.07 12.11 -8.01
C VAL A 303 3.09 11.40 -7.08
N PHE A 304 1.80 11.65 -7.27
CA PHE A 304 0.73 10.88 -6.65
C PHE A 304 0.33 9.77 -7.62
N HIS A 305 0.64 8.53 -7.24
CA HIS A 305 0.33 7.36 -8.03
C HIS A 305 -0.98 6.74 -7.54
N ILE A 306 -2.02 6.82 -8.37
CA ILE A 306 -3.36 6.31 -8.08
C ILE A 306 -3.44 4.86 -8.55
N ASN A 307 -3.57 3.94 -7.59
CA ASN A 307 -3.68 2.50 -7.84
C ASN A 307 -5.16 2.07 -7.95
N ASP A 308 -5.62 1.83 -9.17
CA ASP A 308 -7.03 1.65 -9.52
C ASP A 308 -7.91 2.88 -9.20
N THR A 309 -9.24 2.80 -9.20
CA THR A 309 -10.10 3.97 -9.01
C THR A 309 -10.31 4.41 -7.55
N HIS A 310 -9.93 3.59 -6.57
CA HIS A 310 -10.20 3.88 -5.15
C HIS A 310 -9.67 5.24 -4.66
N PRO A 311 -8.43 5.66 -4.98
CA PRO A 311 -7.88 6.95 -4.53
C PRO A 311 -8.11 8.08 -5.54
N THR A 312 -9.11 8.00 -6.41
CA THR A 312 -9.40 9.05 -7.41
C THR A 312 -9.61 10.43 -6.76
N LEU A 313 -10.14 10.47 -5.53
CA LEU A 313 -10.41 11.72 -4.81
C LEU A 313 -9.16 12.50 -4.40
N VAL A 314 -7.96 11.93 -4.58
CA VAL A 314 -6.69 12.67 -4.53
C VAL A 314 -6.70 13.87 -5.48
N ILE A 315 -7.30 13.72 -6.67
CA ILE A 315 -7.37 14.75 -7.72
C ILE A 315 -8.15 15.99 -7.24
N PRO A 316 -9.45 15.89 -6.90
CA PRO A 316 -10.22 17.05 -6.47
C PRO A 316 -9.79 17.57 -5.09
N GLU A 317 -9.25 16.75 -4.20
CA GLU A 317 -8.70 17.26 -2.93
C GLU A 317 -7.44 18.11 -3.15
N LEU A 318 -6.54 17.69 -4.05
CA LEU A 318 -5.38 18.51 -4.40
C LEU A 318 -5.81 19.83 -5.03
N MET A 319 -6.79 19.80 -5.94
CA MET A 319 -7.42 21.03 -6.47
C MET A 319 -7.99 21.90 -5.35
N ARG A 320 -8.72 21.32 -4.39
CA ARG A 320 -9.31 22.05 -3.26
C ARG A 320 -8.24 22.78 -2.45
N ILE A 321 -7.13 22.13 -2.11
CA ILE A 321 -6.04 22.76 -1.34
C ILE A 321 -5.40 23.88 -2.16
N LEU A 322 -5.06 23.64 -3.42
CA LEU A 322 -4.39 24.64 -4.26
C LEU A 322 -5.26 25.89 -4.49
N LEU A 323 -6.57 25.72 -4.66
CA LEU A 323 -7.50 26.83 -4.87
C LEU A 323 -7.93 27.50 -3.56
N ASP A 324 -8.49 26.72 -2.63
CA ASP A 324 -9.21 27.26 -1.48
C ASP A 324 -8.26 27.67 -0.34
N GLU A 325 -7.12 26.99 -0.21
CA GLU A 325 -6.14 27.23 0.86
C GLU A 325 -4.92 28.03 0.38
N GLU A 326 -4.36 27.71 -0.80
CA GLU A 326 -3.22 28.45 -1.36
C GLU A 326 -3.63 29.66 -2.22
N GLY A 327 -4.91 29.79 -2.58
CA GLY A 327 -5.41 30.91 -3.37
C GLY A 327 -4.88 30.94 -4.82
N MET A 328 -4.55 29.79 -5.40
CA MET A 328 -4.13 29.71 -6.80
C MET A 328 -5.30 29.89 -7.76
N GLU A 329 -4.99 30.36 -8.97
CA GLU A 329 -5.93 30.38 -10.08
C GLU A 329 -6.13 28.96 -10.65
N TRP A 330 -7.31 28.73 -11.25
CA TRP A 330 -7.70 27.41 -11.76
C TRP A 330 -6.65 26.76 -12.68
N ASP A 331 -6.19 27.49 -13.68
CA ASP A 331 -5.34 26.92 -14.73
C ASP A 331 -3.94 26.55 -14.19
N ASP A 332 -3.42 27.31 -13.23
CA ASP A 332 -2.15 27.03 -12.56
C ASP A 332 -2.28 25.79 -11.65
N ALA A 333 -3.35 25.72 -10.84
CA ALA A 333 -3.62 24.58 -9.97
C ALA A 333 -3.85 23.30 -10.79
N TRP A 334 -4.64 23.39 -11.86
CA TRP A 334 -4.95 22.26 -12.72
C TRP A 334 -3.71 21.73 -13.44
N LYS A 335 -2.79 22.60 -13.86
CA LYS A 335 -1.51 22.21 -14.45
C LYS A 335 -0.64 21.42 -13.46
N ILE A 336 -0.56 21.86 -12.20
CA ILE A 336 0.16 21.13 -11.15
C ILE A 336 -0.44 19.74 -10.97
N VAL A 337 -1.78 19.64 -10.85
CA VAL A 337 -2.48 18.36 -10.74
C VAL A 337 -2.17 17.45 -11.94
N GLN A 338 -2.31 17.96 -13.16
CA GLN A 338 -2.06 17.16 -14.36
C GLN A 338 -0.64 16.61 -14.45
N ASN A 339 0.36 17.35 -13.94
CA ASN A 339 1.76 16.93 -13.96
C ASN A 339 2.19 16.07 -12.76
N ALA A 340 1.39 16.04 -11.70
CA ALA A 340 1.67 15.30 -10.47
C ALA A 340 0.89 13.97 -10.36
N ILE A 341 -0.23 13.80 -11.07
CA ILE A 341 -1.06 12.58 -10.98
C ILE A 341 -0.68 11.56 -12.06
N ALA A 342 -0.44 10.32 -11.64
CA ALA A 342 -0.36 9.13 -12.50
C ALA A 342 -1.43 8.10 -12.11
N TYR A 343 -1.97 7.36 -13.08
CA TYR A 343 -3.03 6.37 -12.86
C TYR A 343 -2.66 5.00 -13.42
N THR A 344 -2.77 3.94 -12.61
CA THR A 344 -2.72 2.56 -13.08
C THR A 344 -4.10 1.92 -13.03
N ASN A 345 -4.54 1.36 -14.15
CA ASN A 345 -5.74 0.56 -14.23
C ASN A 345 -5.39 -0.93 -14.08
N HIS A 346 -6.13 -1.64 -13.21
CA HIS A 346 -5.94 -3.06 -12.91
C HIS A 346 -7.10 -3.95 -13.39
N THR A 347 -8.12 -3.37 -14.02
CA THR A 347 -9.32 -4.09 -14.46
C THR A 347 -9.64 -3.78 -15.91
N ILE A 348 -9.91 -4.83 -16.67
CA ILE A 348 -10.31 -4.75 -18.09
C ILE A 348 -11.82 -4.54 -18.26
N LEU A 349 -12.62 -4.75 -17.23
CA LEU A 349 -14.08 -4.69 -17.35
C LEU A 349 -14.57 -3.28 -17.02
N ALA A 350 -15.12 -2.58 -18.00
CA ALA A 350 -15.69 -1.24 -17.80
C ALA A 350 -16.79 -1.22 -16.74
N GLU A 351 -17.55 -2.31 -16.58
CA GLU A 351 -18.55 -2.48 -15.52
C GLU A 351 -17.94 -2.57 -14.11
N ALA A 352 -16.66 -2.92 -14.00
CA ALA A 352 -15.93 -2.94 -12.73
C ALA A 352 -15.25 -1.60 -12.42
N LEU A 353 -15.29 -0.62 -13.34
CA LEU A 353 -14.82 0.74 -13.07
C LEU A 353 -15.80 1.46 -12.18
N GLU A 354 -15.31 1.95 -11.04
CA GLU A 354 -16.15 2.54 -10.02
C GLU A 354 -16.92 3.78 -10.52
N GLN A 355 -18.22 3.79 -10.23
CA GLN A 355 -19.10 4.94 -10.46
C GLN A 355 -19.82 5.31 -9.17
N TRP A 356 -19.87 6.60 -8.87
CA TRP A 356 -20.54 7.12 -7.69
C TRP A 356 -21.80 7.89 -8.07
N PRO A 357 -22.95 7.57 -7.45
CA PRO A 357 -24.13 8.41 -7.60
C PRO A 357 -23.90 9.80 -6.99
N VAL A 358 -24.27 10.85 -7.73
CA VAL A 358 -24.19 12.24 -7.26
C VAL A 358 -24.90 12.41 -5.91
N ARG A 359 -26.08 11.80 -5.74
CA ARG A 359 -26.85 11.82 -4.49
C ARG A 359 -26.11 11.27 -3.25
N ILE A 360 -25.05 10.48 -3.43
CA ILE A 360 -24.22 9.95 -2.33
C ILE A 360 -23.00 10.86 -2.13
N LEU A 361 -22.31 11.24 -3.22
CA LEU A 361 -21.08 12.02 -3.13
C LEU A 361 -21.33 13.47 -2.72
N GLU A 362 -22.33 14.14 -3.31
CA GLU A 362 -22.59 15.58 -3.08
C GLU A 362 -22.93 15.89 -1.61
N PRO A 363 -23.86 15.20 -0.92
CA PRO A 363 -24.14 15.51 0.48
C PRO A 363 -22.99 15.18 1.42
N LEU A 364 -22.13 14.23 1.04
CA LEU A 364 -20.97 13.82 1.82
C LEU A 364 -19.80 14.80 1.65
N LEU A 365 -19.55 15.25 0.42
CA LEU A 365 -18.37 16.02 0.02
C LEU A 365 -18.76 17.15 -0.96
N PRO A 366 -19.53 18.16 -0.51
CA PRO A 366 -20.13 19.14 -1.43
C PRO A 366 -19.08 19.95 -2.19
N ARG A 367 -17.97 20.34 -1.54
CA ARG A 367 -16.89 21.08 -2.21
C ARG A 367 -16.14 20.23 -3.24
N ILE A 368 -15.89 18.97 -2.91
CA ILE A 368 -15.23 18.01 -3.82
C ILE A 368 -16.12 17.76 -5.04
N TYR A 369 -17.44 17.63 -4.84
CA TYR A 369 -18.40 17.51 -5.93
C TYR A 369 -18.35 18.72 -6.88
N GLN A 370 -18.40 19.94 -6.34
CA GLN A 370 -18.29 21.17 -7.17
C GLN A 370 -17.01 21.20 -8.02
N LEU A 371 -15.89 20.72 -7.47
CA LEU A 371 -14.64 20.63 -8.22
C LEU A 371 -14.70 19.58 -9.33
N ILE A 372 -15.28 18.41 -9.07
CA ILE A 372 -15.51 17.38 -10.08
C ILE A 372 -16.44 17.91 -11.19
N GLU A 373 -17.51 18.61 -10.82
CA GLU A 373 -18.44 19.24 -11.76
C GLU A 373 -17.75 20.28 -12.64
N GLU A 374 -16.90 21.13 -12.06
CA GLU A 374 -16.15 22.14 -12.83
C GLU A 374 -15.10 21.51 -13.75
N ILE A 375 -14.39 20.46 -13.30
CA ILE A 375 -13.50 19.67 -14.17
C ILE A 375 -14.31 19.08 -15.34
N ASN A 376 -15.46 18.48 -15.05
CA ASN A 376 -16.35 17.91 -16.08
C ASN A 376 -16.82 18.97 -17.08
N ARG A 377 -17.30 20.12 -16.61
CA ARG A 377 -17.79 21.22 -17.45
C ARG A 377 -16.70 21.72 -18.39
N ARG A 378 -15.49 21.96 -17.88
CA ARG A 378 -14.34 22.38 -18.69
C ARG A 378 -13.91 21.32 -19.69
N PHE A 379 -13.89 20.05 -19.27
CA PHE A 379 -13.53 18.94 -20.14
C PHE A 379 -14.54 18.74 -21.28
N VAL A 380 -15.84 18.77 -20.98
CA VAL A 380 -16.90 18.68 -21.99
C VAL A 380 -16.80 19.84 -22.97
N ALA A 381 -16.60 21.08 -22.50
CA ALA A 381 -16.41 22.23 -23.38
C ALA A 381 -15.19 22.07 -24.30
N TYR A 382 -14.07 21.56 -23.77
CA TYR A 382 -12.87 21.23 -24.55
C TYR A 382 -13.16 20.17 -25.63
N LEU A 383 -13.91 19.12 -25.29
CA LEU A 383 -14.32 18.09 -26.25
C LEU A 383 -15.21 18.67 -27.36
N GLU A 384 -16.25 19.43 -27.00
CA GLU A 384 -17.22 19.99 -27.95
C GLU A 384 -16.60 21.01 -28.91
N GLN A 385 -15.60 21.77 -28.45
CA GLN A 385 -14.87 22.72 -29.30
C GLN A 385 -13.87 22.02 -30.24
N GLY A 386 -13.41 20.83 -29.88
CA GLY A 386 -12.36 20.09 -30.59
C GLY A 386 -12.78 18.67 -30.97
N PHE A 387 -12.31 17.68 -30.20
CA PHE A 387 -12.35 16.25 -30.54
C PHE A 387 -13.74 15.69 -30.84
N ALA A 388 -14.78 16.20 -30.16
CA ALA A 388 -16.17 15.78 -30.32
C ALA A 388 -17.02 16.70 -31.19
N ARG A 389 -16.45 17.78 -31.76
CA ARG A 389 -17.19 18.82 -32.51
C ARG A 389 -18.10 18.26 -33.61
N ASN A 390 -17.65 17.21 -34.30
CA ASN A 390 -18.37 16.58 -35.41
C ASN A 390 -18.97 15.21 -35.06
N ASN A 391 -18.94 14.81 -33.78
CA ASN A 391 -19.47 13.52 -33.32
C ASN A 391 -20.45 13.72 -32.15
N PRO A 392 -21.73 13.99 -32.45
CA PRO A 392 -22.77 14.16 -31.44
C PRO A 392 -22.88 12.91 -30.56
N GLY A 393 -22.61 13.05 -29.26
CA GLY A 393 -22.64 11.96 -28.27
C GLY A 393 -21.26 11.54 -27.75
N LEU A 394 -20.17 11.84 -28.47
CA LEU A 394 -18.81 11.52 -28.00
C LEU A 394 -18.42 12.28 -26.73
N ALA A 395 -18.79 13.56 -26.63
CA ALA A 395 -18.56 14.35 -25.43
C ALA A 395 -19.22 13.72 -24.20
N ARG A 396 -20.47 13.24 -24.34
CA ARG A 396 -21.20 12.53 -23.28
C ARG A 396 -20.59 11.16 -22.95
N LYS A 397 -20.10 10.43 -23.95
CA LYS A 397 -19.42 9.15 -23.75
C LYS A 397 -18.16 9.33 -22.88
N LEU A 398 -17.38 10.37 -23.14
CA LEU A 398 -16.14 10.65 -22.43
C LEU A 398 -16.33 11.43 -21.13
N ALA A 399 -17.47 12.09 -20.94
CA ALA A 399 -17.76 12.91 -19.76
C ALA A 399 -17.47 12.18 -18.44
N ILE A 400 -17.02 12.94 -17.46
CA ILE A 400 -16.78 12.48 -16.09
C ILE A 400 -18.10 12.31 -15.37
N ILE A 401 -19.08 13.18 -15.63
CA ILE A 401 -20.44 13.08 -15.09
C ILE A 401 -21.40 12.80 -16.25
N ASP A 402 -22.19 11.73 -16.13
CA ASP A 402 -23.28 11.41 -17.05
C ASP A 402 -24.57 11.17 -16.26
N GLY A 403 -25.52 12.10 -16.41
CA GLY A 403 -26.75 12.10 -15.63
C GLY A 403 -26.45 12.23 -14.14
N THR A 404 -26.77 11.19 -13.37
CA THR A 404 -26.60 11.15 -11.91
C THR A 404 -25.40 10.35 -11.44
N GLN A 405 -24.49 9.98 -12.35
CA GLN A 405 -23.31 9.14 -12.07
C GLN A 405 -22.01 9.87 -12.37
N ILE A 406 -21.02 9.66 -11.49
CA ILE A 406 -19.65 10.17 -11.61
C ILE A 406 -18.74 9.00 -11.94
N ARG A 407 -18.05 9.05 -13.08
CA ARG A 407 -17.16 8.01 -13.60
C ARG A 407 -15.72 8.25 -13.13
N MET A 408 -15.28 7.51 -12.11
CA MET A 408 -14.00 7.77 -11.44
C MET A 408 -12.79 7.51 -12.35
N ALA A 409 -12.84 6.45 -13.16
CA ALA A 409 -11.79 6.18 -14.15
C ALA A 409 -11.63 7.33 -15.17
N HIS A 410 -12.73 7.97 -15.57
CA HIS A 410 -12.67 9.09 -16.51
C HIS A 410 -11.99 10.30 -15.87
N LEU A 411 -12.31 10.58 -14.60
CA LEU A 411 -11.64 11.62 -13.81
C LEU A 411 -10.13 11.35 -13.72
N CYS A 412 -9.71 10.12 -13.44
CA CYS A 412 -8.31 9.72 -13.44
C CYS A 412 -7.61 9.96 -14.79
N ILE A 413 -8.22 9.57 -15.90
CA ILE A 413 -7.62 9.71 -17.24
C ILE A 413 -7.47 11.18 -17.64
N VAL A 414 -8.48 12.00 -17.35
CA VAL A 414 -8.49 13.44 -17.66
C VAL A 414 -7.45 14.20 -16.83
N ALA A 415 -7.30 13.82 -15.56
CA ALA A 415 -6.42 14.51 -14.62
C ALA A 415 -4.97 14.01 -14.59
N SER A 416 -4.64 12.88 -15.21
CA SER A 416 -3.28 12.31 -15.14
C SER A 416 -2.42 12.61 -16.36
N PHE A 417 -1.10 12.74 -16.15
CA PHE A 417 -0.12 12.80 -17.24
C PHE A 417 0.18 11.43 -17.85
N SER A 418 -0.05 10.35 -17.10
CA SER A 418 0.23 8.97 -17.52
C SER A 418 -0.86 8.03 -17.03
N VAL A 419 -1.31 7.15 -17.95
CA VAL A 419 -2.19 6.03 -17.67
C VAL A 419 -1.47 4.75 -18.06
N ASN A 420 -1.41 3.74 -17.20
CA ASN A 420 -0.80 2.46 -17.57
C ASN A 420 -1.67 1.25 -17.24
N GLY A 421 -1.57 0.24 -18.10
CA GLY A 421 -2.03 -1.12 -17.81
C GLY A 421 -0.91 -1.97 -17.20
N VAL A 422 -1.28 -3.19 -16.81
CA VAL A 422 -0.44 -4.09 -16.00
C VAL A 422 0.11 -5.34 -16.71
N ALA A 423 -0.22 -5.48 -18.00
CA ALA A 423 0.33 -6.49 -18.89
C ALA A 423 0.18 -6.00 -20.33
N ARG A 424 1.02 -6.51 -21.25
CA ARG A 424 0.98 -6.07 -22.66
C ARG A 424 -0.42 -6.27 -23.26
N LEU A 425 -0.98 -7.47 -23.13
CA LEU A 425 -2.32 -7.78 -23.64
C LEU A 425 -3.40 -6.91 -22.97
N HIS A 426 -3.32 -6.75 -21.65
CA HIS A 426 -4.22 -5.89 -20.88
C HIS A 426 -4.21 -4.44 -21.40
N THR A 427 -3.01 -3.87 -21.61
CA THR A 427 -2.85 -2.51 -22.11
C THR A 427 -3.38 -2.36 -23.54
N GLU A 428 -3.17 -3.37 -24.40
CA GLU A 428 -3.73 -3.35 -25.75
C GLU A 428 -5.26 -3.39 -25.75
N ILE A 429 -5.89 -4.18 -24.87
CA ILE A 429 -7.35 -4.18 -24.68
C ILE A 429 -7.83 -2.81 -24.21
N LEU A 430 -7.17 -2.20 -23.23
CA LEU A 430 -7.51 -0.84 -22.77
C LEU A 430 -7.45 0.17 -23.92
N LYS A 431 -6.40 0.14 -24.75
CA LYS A 431 -6.19 1.11 -25.82
C LYS A 431 -7.10 0.91 -27.03
N THR A 432 -7.52 -0.32 -27.30
CA THR A 432 -8.23 -0.66 -28.56
C THR A 432 -9.72 -0.89 -28.36
N ILE A 433 -10.15 -1.25 -27.14
CA ILE A 433 -11.54 -1.61 -26.83
C ILE A 433 -12.09 -0.65 -25.77
N GLU A 434 -11.60 -0.73 -24.53
CA GLU A 434 -12.27 -0.10 -23.37
C GLU A 434 -12.14 1.43 -23.33
N MET A 435 -10.94 1.93 -23.57
CA MET A 435 -10.58 3.36 -23.47
C MET A 435 -10.11 3.89 -24.82
N LYS A 436 -10.62 3.32 -25.92
CA LYS A 436 -10.21 3.66 -27.29
C LYS A 436 -10.29 5.15 -27.57
N GLU A 437 -11.42 5.78 -27.30
CA GLU A 437 -11.61 7.21 -27.56
C GLU A 437 -10.73 8.09 -26.66
N PHE A 438 -10.41 7.66 -25.44
CA PHE A 438 -9.43 8.35 -24.60
C PHE A 438 -8.01 8.21 -25.14
N ASN A 439 -7.65 7.06 -25.70
CA ASN A 439 -6.34 6.85 -26.32
C ASN A 439 -6.20 7.65 -27.63
N GLU A 440 -7.28 7.82 -28.39
CA GLU A 440 -7.33 8.72 -29.55
C GLU A 440 -7.24 10.19 -29.14
N LEU A 441 -7.89 10.58 -28.04
CA LEU A 441 -7.84 11.93 -27.49
C LEU A 441 -6.47 12.31 -26.91
N TYR A 442 -5.81 11.36 -26.24
CA TYR A 442 -4.53 11.55 -25.56
C TYR A 442 -3.46 10.59 -26.11
N PRO A 443 -3.03 10.77 -27.37
CA PRO A 443 -2.04 9.88 -27.98
C PRO A 443 -0.74 9.88 -27.17
N GLY A 444 -0.27 8.69 -26.81
CA GLY A 444 0.95 8.49 -26.01
C GLY A 444 0.77 8.52 -24.49
N LYS A 445 -0.42 8.88 -23.97
CA LYS A 445 -0.70 8.85 -22.52
C LYS A 445 -0.79 7.41 -21.97
N PHE A 446 -1.28 6.47 -22.78
CA PHE A 446 -1.47 5.07 -22.40
C PHE A 446 -0.19 4.25 -22.59
N THR A 447 0.38 3.79 -21.48
CA THR A 447 1.62 3.01 -21.43
C THR A 447 1.40 1.62 -20.81
N ASN A 448 2.41 0.76 -20.84
CA ASN A 448 2.36 -0.57 -20.24
C ASN A 448 3.51 -0.74 -19.25
N VAL A 449 3.18 -1.14 -18.03
CA VAL A 449 4.16 -1.59 -17.04
C VAL A 449 3.71 -2.97 -16.57
N THR A 450 4.37 -4.01 -17.05
CA THR A 450 3.99 -5.38 -16.70
C THR A 450 4.29 -5.67 -15.24
N ASN A 451 3.30 -6.22 -14.52
CA ASN A 451 3.42 -6.55 -13.10
C ASN A 451 4.63 -7.44 -12.83
N GLY A 452 5.17 -7.30 -11.62
CA GLY A 452 6.28 -8.10 -11.12
C GLY A 452 6.10 -8.45 -9.65
N ILE A 453 6.94 -9.36 -9.18
CA ILE A 453 7.01 -9.77 -7.78
C ILE A 453 8.44 -9.55 -7.25
N THR A 454 8.58 -9.32 -5.95
CA THR A 454 9.91 -9.31 -5.33
C THR A 454 10.46 -10.73 -5.22
N HIS A 455 11.59 -11.01 -5.88
CA HIS A 455 12.27 -12.30 -5.77
C HIS A 455 12.89 -12.51 -4.37
N ARG A 456 13.05 -11.46 -3.56
CA ARG A 456 13.52 -11.58 -2.17
C ARG A 456 12.55 -12.44 -1.38
N ARG A 457 11.27 -12.05 -1.33
CA ARG A 457 10.23 -12.85 -0.66
C ARG A 457 9.91 -14.15 -1.40
N TRP A 458 9.66 -14.06 -2.71
CA TRP A 458 9.06 -15.13 -3.49
C TRP A 458 10.05 -16.19 -4.01
N LEU A 459 11.34 -16.03 -3.76
CA LEU A 459 12.35 -17.03 -4.11
C LEU A 459 13.40 -17.20 -2.99
N ILE A 460 14.07 -16.12 -2.57
CA ILE A 460 15.15 -16.19 -1.59
C ILE A 460 14.64 -16.64 -0.21
N GLN A 461 13.62 -15.96 0.32
CA GLN A 461 13.07 -16.22 1.65
C GLN A 461 12.20 -17.49 1.68
N SER A 462 11.31 -17.65 0.70
CA SER A 462 10.38 -18.78 0.65
C SER A 462 11.03 -20.12 0.30
N ASN A 463 12.18 -20.11 -0.38
CA ASN A 463 12.87 -21.33 -0.78
C ASN A 463 14.41 -21.22 -0.69
N PRO A 464 14.98 -21.15 0.53
CA PRO A 464 16.41 -21.01 0.73
C PRO A 464 17.24 -22.14 0.09
N GLU A 465 16.71 -23.37 0.06
CA GLU A 465 17.38 -24.50 -0.58
C GLU A 465 17.45 -24.35 -2.10
N LEU A 466 16.40 -23.82 -2.75
CA LEU A 466 16.47 -23.50 -4.17
C LEU A 466 17.41 -22.32 -4.41
N ALA A 467 17.35 -21.28 -3.56
CA ALA A 467 18.26 -20.14 -3.67
C ALA A 467 19.74 -20.57 -3.55
N GLY A 468 20.06 -21.47 -2.60
CA GLY A 468 21.40 -22.05 -2.47
C GLY A 468 21.80 -22.90 -3.68
N LEU A 469 20.87 -23.69 -4.24
CA LEU A 469 21.11 -24.44 -5.47
C LEU A 469 21.45 -23.51 -6.64
N LEU A 470 20.74 -22.39 -6.77
CA LEU A 470 21.00 -21.36 -7.78
C LEU A 470 22.37 -20.70 -7.58
N ASP A 471 22.72 -20.34 -6.34
CA ASP A 471 24.03 -19.76 -6.03
C ASP A 471 25.19 -20.68 -6.42
N CYS A 472 25.04 -22.00 -6.22
CA CYS A 472 26.07 -22.97 -6.58
C CYS A 472 26.31 -23.07 -8.11
N HIS A 473 25.29 -22.83 -8.93
CA HIS A 473 25.37 -23.07 -10.39
C HIS A 473 25.63 -21.80 -11.19
N ILE A 474 24.98 -20.68 -10.83
CA ILE A 474 25.08 -19.41 -11.58
C ILE A 474 25.71 -18.28 -10.74
N GLY A 475 26.20 -18.59 -9.54
CA GLY A 475 26.76 -17.61 -8.59
C GLY A 475 25.70 -16.73 -7.92
N PRO A 476 26.04 -15.90 -6.93
CA PRO A 476 25.06 -15.17 -6.12
C PRO A 476 24.53 -13.88 -6.77
N LYS A 477 25.02 -13.50 -7.97
CA LYS A 477 24.68 -12.21 -8.61
C LYS A 477 23.18 -12.07 -8.89
N TRP A 478 22.48 -13.18 -9.15
CA TRP A 478 21.03 -13.18 -9.39
C TRP A 478 20.22 -12.63 -8.22
N ARG A 479 20.74 -12.74 -6.99
CA ARG A 479 20.08 -12.24 -5.78
C ARG A 479 19.90 -10.73 -5.81
N ARG A 480 20.77 -9.99 -6.49
CA ARG A 480 20.61 -8.54 -6.72
C ARG A 480 20.02 -8.24 -8.09
N ASN A 481 20.41 -9.01 -9.11
CA ASN A 481 19.94 -8.83 -10.49
C ASN A 481 19.19 -10.09 -10.99
N PRO A 482 17.87 -10.18 -10.85
CA PRO A 482 17.13 -11.40 -11.22
C PRO A 482 17.23 -11.75 -12.72
N ALA A 483 17.66 -10.83 -13.59
CA ALA A 483 17.93 -11.13 -15.00
C ALA A 483 19.03 -12.19 -15.19
N GLU A 484 19.95 -12.34 -14.23
CA GLU A 484 21.00 -13.37 -14.26
C GLU A 484 20.44 -14.79 -14.17
N LEU A 485 19.18 -14.99 -13.75
CA LEU A 485 18.52 -16.30 -13.80
C LEU A 485 18.47 -16.88 -15.22
N ALA A 486 18.56 -16.04 -16.26
CA ALA A 486 18.65 -16.49 -17.65
C ALA A 486 19.87 -17.40 -17.91
N GLN A 487 20.93 -17.29 -17.11
CA GLN A 487 22.10 -18.17 -17.22
C GLN A 487 21.77 -19.64 -16.95
N LEU A 488 20.65 -19.95 -16.27
CA LEU A 488 20.21 -21.34 -16.08
C LEU A 488 19.88 -22.05 -17.40
N GLU A 489 19.61 -21.32 -18.48
CA GLU A 489 19.30 -21.92 -19.77
C GLU A 489 20.47 -22.78 -20.30
N SER A 490 21.72 -22.41 -20.02
CA SER A 490 22.89 -23.24 -20.38
C SER A 490 22.99 -24.53 -19.56
N HIS A 491 22.26 -24.64 -18.45
CA HIS A 491 22.22 -25.81 -17.57
C HIS A 491 20.95 -26.66 -17.75
N LYS A 492 20.09 -26.35 -18.74
CA LYS A 492 18.81 -27.05 -18.91
C LYS A 492 18.95 -28.57 -19.06
N ASP A 493 20.06 -29.04 -19.64
CA ASP A 493 20.36 -30.46 -19.88
C ASP A 493 21.30 -31.08 -18.82
N ASP A 494 21.64 -30.33 -17.76
CA ASP A 494 22.45 -30.83 -16.65
C ASP A 494 21.64 -31.77 -15.76
N LEU A 495 21.86 -33.08 -15.93
CA LEU A 495 21.16 -34.13 -15.19
C LEU A 495 21.42 -34.08 -13.67
N ALA A 496 22.58 -33.57 -13.23
CA ALA A 496 22.87 -33.44 -11.80
C ALA A 496 22.06 -32.30 -11.20
N LEU A 497 22.00 -31.15 -11.88
CA LEU A 497 21.16 -30.02 -11.48
C LEU A 497 19.67 -30.39 -11.48
N GLN A 498 19.18 -31.06 -12.52
CA GLN A 498 17.78 -31.51 -12.58
C GLN A 498 17.42 -32.41 -11.39
N LYS A 499 18.28 -33.37 -11.04
CA LYS A 499 18.09 -34.24 -9.86
C LYS A 499 18.09 -33.44 -8.56
N ALA A 500 19.03 -32.52 -8.39
CA ALA A 500 19.09 -31.66 -7.20
C ALA A 500 17.83 -30.79 -7.07
N PHE A 501 17.35 -30.21 -8.18
CA PHE A 501 16.11 -29.44 -8.22
C PHE A 501 14.89 -30.27 -7.81
N LEU A 502 14.76 -31.50 -8.32
CA LEU A 502 13.67 -32.41 -7.95
C LEU A 502 13.72 -32.80 -6.47
N ILE A 503 14.91 -33.00 -5.90
CA ILE A 503 15.08 -33.23 -4.45
C ILE A 503 14.58 -32.04 -3.64
N VAL A 504 14.96 -30.81 -4.03
CA VAL A 504 14.46 -29.58 -3.38
C VAL A 504 12.94 -29.47 -3.50
N LYS A 505 12.37 -29.71 -4.69
CA LYS A 505 10.92 -29.68 -4.90
C LYS A 505 10.19 -30.68 -4.01
N ARG A 506 10.66 -31.93 -3.95
CA ARG A 506 10.10 -32.98 -3.10
C ARG A 506 10.17 -32.60 -1.62
N LYS A 507 11.29 -32.02 -1.16
CA LYS A 507 11.44 -31.52 0.22
C LYS A 507 10.37 -30.47 0.56
N LYS A 508 10.09 -29.54 -0.36
CA LYS A 508 9.05 -28.51 -0.16
C LYS A 508 7.62 -29.09 -0.20
N LYS A 509 7.36 -30.06 -1.08
CA LYS A 509 6.08 -30.80 -1.08
C LYS A 509 5.86 -31.54 0.25
N ALA A 510 6.87 -32.20 0.78
CA ALA A 510 6.79 -32.86 2.08
C ALA A 510 6.56 -31.88 3.23
N ALA A 511 7.14 -30.67 3.17
CA ALA A 511 6.87 -29.61 4.15
C ALA A 511 5.42 -29.12 4.09
N LEU A 512 4.88 -28.91 2.88
CA LEU A 512 3.47 -28.55 2.70
C LEU A 512 2.52 -29.66 3.15
N ALA A 513 2.80 -30.92 2.81
CA ALA A 513 2.02 -32.08 3.24
C ALA A 513 1.95 -32.16 4.78
N ARG A 514 3.08 -31.98 5.48
CA ARG A 514 3.12 -31.93 6.95
C ARG A 514 2.26 -30.79 7.51
N ARG A 515 2.29 -29.62 6.88
CA ARG A 515 1.48 -28.47 7.28
C ARG A 515 -0.01 -28.75 7.09
N ILE A 516 -0.42 -29.25 5.94
CA ILE A 516 -1.82 -29.60 5.64
C ILE A 516 -2.31 -30.67 6.61
N PHE A 517 -1.49 -31.68 6.91
CA PHE A 517 -1.82 -32.69 7.91
C PHE A 517 -2.00 -32.08 9.31
N ALA A 518 -1.11 -31.18 9.73
CA ALA A 518 -1.22 -30.53 11.04
C ALA A 518 -2.45 -29.60 11.15
N GLU A 519 -2.82 -28.91 10.08
CA GLU A 519 -3.93 -27.95 10.06
C GLU A 519 -5.30 -28.61 9.82
N GLN A 520 -5.35 -29.67 8.99
CA GLN A 520 -6.59 -30.23 8.46
C GLN A 520 -6.74 -31.75 8.71
N GLY A 521 -5.70 -32.43 9.20
CA GLY A 521 -5.68 -33.88 9.39
C GLY A 521 -5.60 -34.68 8.09
N LEU A 522 -5.39 -34.03 6.95
CA LEU A 522 -5.33 -34.66 5.64
C LEU A 522 -3.89 -35.07 5.31
N GLU A 523 -3.68 -36.36 5.10
CA GLU A 523 -2.40 -36.90 4.67
C GLU A 523 -2.30 -36.84 3.13
N LEU A 524 -1.24 -36.20 2.64
CA LEU A 524 -0.97 -36.08 1.21
C LEU A 524 0.33 -36.78 0.86
N ASP A 525 0.34 -37.55 -0.23
CA ASP A 525 1.54 -38.19 -0.76
C ASP A 525 2.44 -37.14 -1.44
N PRO A 526 3.64 -36.84 -0.91
CA PRO A 526 4.56 -35.87 -1.52
C PRO A 526 5.15 -36.29 -2.85
N ASP A 527 4.90 -37.51 -3.33
CA ASP A 527 5.33 -38.01 -4.65
C ASP A 527 4.26 -37.80 -5.74
N SER A 528 3.02 -37.45 -5.37
CA SER A 528 1.93 -37.08 -6.30
C SER A 528 2.08 -35.69 -6.94
N LEU A 529 1.39 -35.38 -8.04
CA LEU A 529 1.37 -34.00 -8.56
C LEU A 529 0.64 -33.07 -7.56
N PHE A 530 1.28 -31.96 -7.17
CA PHE A 530 0.64 -30.91 -6.36
C PHE A 530 0.19 -29.82 -7.33
N ASP A 531 -1.11 -29.74 -7.58
CA ASP A 531 -1.78 -28.76 -8.43
C ASP A 531 -2.32 -27.61 -7.58
#